data_AF-A0A2N0NGH5-F1
#
_entry.id   AF-A0A2N0NGH5-F1
#
_cell.length_a   1.000
_cell.length_b   1.000
_cell.length_c   1.000
_cell.angle_alpha   90.00
_cell.angle_beta   90.00
_cell.angle_gamma   90.00
#
_symmetry.space_group_name_H-M   'P 1'
#
loop_
_entity.id
_entity.type
_entity.pdbx_description
1 polymer ?
#
loop_
_entity_poly.entity_id
_entity_poly.type
_entity_poly.pdbx_seq_one_letter_code
_entity_poly.pdbx_strand_id
1 'polypeptide(L)'
;MLKSFALTSYIFDAQDTCSSDHNPVITYFDDSLLVVSIKVACAKQLQHRTRRIFKFDSVTTQQWESFSTHTDSLCDIPPSTFLTWHINQQYEYLHSRIVKAANASLLSVTVGNQHTPTMPKDLEALTQHYRFLSRLLHSIRLLRKYPSTYYNRYERTWSTHFIRLQKILHLYKKVIPSPPILPTSLSTCRQEGFKFLLDSLKTISNALYGLLLLKNKDFQDASIRAKLDDRDIRFDTDISTFIDSALSRTRRCITLDHVFIDHPTQPKLLTDPPSGNFLGCRSAQICK
;
A
#
# COMPACT_ATOMS: atom_id res chain seq x y z
N MET A 1 -21.12 -2.87 15.05
CA MET A 1 -21.21 -1.49 15.58
C MET A 1 -20.49 -0.53 14.63
N LEU A 2 -21.25 0.25 13.84
CA LEU A 2 -20.71 1.39 13.10
C LEU A 2 -20.50 2.52 14.12
N LYS A 3 -19.24 2.84 14.44
CA LYS A 3 -18.93 4.10 15.13
C LYS A 3 -19.18 5.21 14.11
N SER A 4 -20.31 5.89 14.24
CA SER A 4 -20.58 7.16 13.58
C SER A 4 -19.52 8.16 14.01
N PHE A 5 -18.59 8.48 13.12
CA PHE A 5 -17.72 9.63 13.31
C PHE A 5 -18.56 10.87 13.02
N ALA A 6 -18.78 11.71 14.02
CA ALA A 6 -19.38 13.02 13.82
C ALA A 6 -18.37 13.89 13.06
N LEU A 7 -18.45 13.86 11.73
CA LEU A 7 -17.86 14.89 10.88
C LEU A 7 -18.64 16.17 11.15
N THR A 8 -18.06 17.07 11.94
CA THR A 8 -18.55 18.44 12.07
C THR A 8 -18.33 19.12 10.73
N SER A 9 -19.34 19.05 9.86
CA SER A 9 -19.40 19.82 8.64
C SER A 9 -20.23 21.07 8.92
N TYR A 10 -19.65 22.24 8.67
CA TYR A 10 -20.39 23.48 8.65
C TYR A 10 -20.74 23.75 7.20
N ILE A 11 -22.04 23.77 6.90
CA ILE A 11 -22.56 24.16 5.59
C ILE A 11 -22.77 25.67 5.65
N PHE A 12 -22.01 26.42 4.86
CA PHE A 12 -22.27 27.83 4.64
C PHE A 12 -23.02 27.98 3.32
N ASP A 13 -24.15 28.68 3.35
CA ASP A 13 -24.80 29.16 2.14
C ASP A 13 -23.98 30.35 1.63
N ALA A 14 -23.30 30.17 0.49
CA ALA A 14 -22.32 31.12 -0.03
C ALA A 14 -22.96 32.28 -0.82
N GLN A 15 -24.28 32.48 -0.72
CA GLN A 15 -25.06 33.49 -1.46
C GLN A 15 -24.48 34.92 -1.37
N ASP A 16 -23.75 35.26 -0.30
CA ASP A 16 -23.15 36.59 -0.13
C ASP A 16 -21.73 36.76 -0.71
N THR A 17 -21.11 35.73 -1.30
CA THR A 17 -19.70 35.79 -1.73
C THR A 17 -19.42 35.50 -3.20
N CYS A 18 -20.37 34.91 -3.94
CA CYS A 18 -20.21 34.69 -5.38
C CYS A 18 -21.55 34.75 -6.11
N SER A 19 -21.65 35.63 -7.11
CA SER A 19 -22.73 35.66 -8.08
C SER A 19 -22.57 34.49 -9.08
N SER A 20 -22.89 33.30 -8.63
CA SER A 20 -22.95 32.08 -9.44
C SER A 20 -24.31 31.45 -9.22
N ASP A 21 -25.00 31.09 -10.30
CA ASP A 21 -26.27 30.35 -10.29
C ASP A 21 -26.12 28.90 -9.79
N HIS A 22 -24.89 28.44 -9.61
CA HIS A 22 -24.58 27.21 -8.90
C HIS A 22 -24.44 27.48 -7.40
N ASN A 23 -25.36 26.91 -6.60
CA ASN A 23 -25.35 26.97 -5.14
C ASN A 23 -24.21 26.09 -4.58
N PRO A 24 -23.02 26.65 -4.29
CA PRO A 24 -21.86 25.84 -3.97
C PRO A 24 -21.91 25.49 -2.49
N VAL A 25 -22.13 24.21 -2.18
CA VAL A 25 -21.99 23.70 -0.81
C VAL A 25 -20.50 23.57 -0.50
N ILE A 26 -19.97 24.48 0.31
CA ILE A 26 -18.57 24.42 0.77
C ILE A 26 -18.52 23.65 2.09
N THR A 27 -17.83 22.52 2.10
CA THR A 27 -17.65 21.67 3.28
C THR A 27 -16.20 21.75 3.76
N TYR A 28 -15.99 22.22 4.99
CA TYR A 28 -14.68 22.20 5.63
C TYR A 28 -14.46 20.88 6.38
N PHE A 29 -13.29 20.28 6.20
CA PHE A 29 -12.86 19.09 6.94
C PHE A 29 -11.71 19.46 7.87
N ASP A 30 -11.80 19.06 9.14
CA ASP A 30 -10.67 19.18 10.07
C ASP A 30 -9.66 18.04 9.82
N ASP A 31 -8.45 18.42 9.38
CA ASP A 31 -7.34 17.52 9.07
C ASP A 31 -6.82 16.76 10.33
N SER A 32 -7.16 17.25 11.52
CA SER A 32 -6.80 16.59 12.79
C SER A 32 -7.39 15.17 12.91
N LEU A 33 -8.58 14.94 12.35
CA LEU A 33 -9.27 13.63 12.36
C LEU A 33 -8.67 12.64 11.35
N LEU A 34 -8.04 13.13 10.29
CA LEU A 34 -7.34 12.29 9.31
C LEU A 34 -6.08 11.66 9.91
N VAL A 35 -5.32 12.41 10.72
CA VAL A 35 -4.10 11.91 11.38
C VAL A 35 -4.40 10.81 12.41
N VAL A 36 -5.48 10.95 13.18
CA VAL A 36 -5.93 9.91 14.12
C VAL A 36 -6.37 8.65 13.35
N SER A 37 -7.09 8.85 12.25
CA SER A 37 -7.54 7.76 11.37
C SER A 37 -6.38 7.02 10.72
N ILE A 38 -5.29 7.71 10.35
CA ILE A 38 -4.06 7.09 9.82
C ILE A 38 -3.43 6.17 10.86
N LYS A 39 -3.32 6.57 12.13
CA LYS A 39 -2.75 5.71 13.18
C LYS A 39 -3.58 4.44 13.40
N VAL A 40 -4.91 4.58 13.41
CA VAL A 40 -5.84 3.45 13.55
C VAL A 40 -5.79 2.56 12.30
N ALA A 41 -5.74 3.13 11.10
CA ALA A 41 -5.60 2.40 9.85
C ALA A 41 -4.26 1.67 9.76
N CYS A 42 -3.16 2.29 10.17
CA CYS A 42 -1.84 1.65 10.27
C CYS A 42 -1.83 0.54 11.32
N ALA A 43 -2.44 0.73 12.49
CA ALA A 43 -2.57 -0.31 13.50
C ALA A 43 -3.39 -1.51 12.99
N LYS A 44 -4.51 -1.25 12.30
CA LYS A 44 -5.29 -2.29 11.60
C LYS A 44 -4.46 -2.97 10.51
N GLN A 45 -3.76 -2.22 9.67
CA GLN A 45 -2.88 -2.80 8.64
C GLN A 45 -1.77 -3.67 9.25
N LEU A 46 -1.18 -3.26 10.37
CA LEU A 46 -0.20 -4.06 11.11
C LEU A 46 -0.82 -5.33 11.71
N GLN A 47 -2.06 -5.26 12.22
CA GLN A 47 -2.83 -6.45 12.62
C GLN A 47 -3.19 -7.34 11.42
N HIS A 48 -3.46 -6.77 10.24
CA HIS A 48 -3.71 -7.48 8.99
C HIS A 48 -2.43 -7.97 8.29
N ARG A 49 -1.24 -7.59 8.75
CA ARG A 49 0.02 -8.17 8.26
C ARG A 49 0.18 -9.60 8.69
N THR A 50 -0.63 -10.09 9.63
CA THR A 50 -0.70 -11.50 9.97
C THR A 50 -2.15 -11.94 9.90
N ARG A 51 -2.40 -13.07 9.25
CA ARG A 51 -3.70 -13.74 9.27
C ARG A 51 -3.51 -15.10 9.92
N ARG A 52 -4.43 -15.46 10.81
CA ARG A 52 -4.47 -16.80 11.38
C ARG A 52 -5.20 -17.70 10.39
N ILE A 53 -4.55 -18.78 9.99
CA ILE A 53 -5.12 -19.80 9.10
C ILE A 53 -5.24 -21.09 9.90
N PHE A 54 -6.43 -21.69 9.92
CA PHE A 54 -6.63 -23.02 10.47
C PHE A 54 -6.16 -24.06 9.45
N LYS A 55 -5.38 -25.04 9.90
CA LYS A 55 -4.85 -26.10 9.03
C LYS A 55 -5.82 -27.29 9.00
N PHE A 56 -6.91 -27.14 8.26
CA PHE A 56 -7.97 -28.16 8.17
C PHE A 56 -7.46 -29.52 7.69
N ASP A 57 -6.51 -29.53 6.74
CA ASP A 57 -5.96 -30.76 6.14
C ASP A 57 -5.12 -31.62 7.12
N SER A 58 -4.79 -31.08 8.30
CA SER A 58 -3.99 -31.76 9.33
C SER A 58 -4.76 -31.99 10.64
N VAL A 59 -6.07 -31.75 10.66
CA VAL A 59 -6.90 -31.91 11.87
C VAL A 59 -7.21 -33.40 12.07
N THR A 60 -6.93 -33.91 13.27
CA THR A 60 -7.26 -35.29 13.63
C THR A 60 -8.75 -35.45 13.99
N THR A 61 -9.28 -36.66 13.92
CA THR A 61 -10.68 -36.94 14.32
C THR A 61 -10.98 -36.46 15.74
N GLN A 62 -10.06 -36.65 16.68
CA GLN A 62 -10.20 -36.19 18.07
C GLN A 62 -10.31 -34.66 18.18
N GLN A 63 -9.60 -33.92 17.33
CA GLN A 63 -9.69 -32.45 17.30
C GLN A 63 -11.01 -31.97 16.69
N TRP A 64 -11.55 -32.71 15.71
CA TRP A 64 -12.89 -32.45 15.19
C TRP A 64 -13.99 -32.73 16.22
N GLU A 65 -13.88 -33.83 16.96
CA GLU A 65 -14.81 -34.15 18.05
C GLU A 65 -14.75 -33.10 19.16
N SER A 66 -13.53 -32.67 19.54
CA SER A 66 -13.34 -31.59 20.50
C SER A 66 -13.94 -30.27 19.99
N PHE A 67 -13.75 -29.94 18.71
CA PHE A 67 -14.34 -28.75 18.09
C PHE A 67 -15.87 -28.81 18.07
N SER A 68 -16.46 -29.95 17.72
CA SER A 68 -17.92 -30.12 17.71
C SER A 68 -18.48 -29.96 19.11
N THR A 69 -17.93 -30.69 20.09
CA THR A 69 -18.35 -30.64 21.49
C THR A 69 -18.25 -29.22 22.04
N HIS A 70 -17.16 -28.51 21.72
CA HIS A 70 -16.98 -27.13 22.17
C HIS A 70 -17.96 -26.16 21.46
N THR A 71 -18.25 -26.37 20.18
CA THR A 71 -19.23 -25.57 19.44
C THR A 71 -20.62 -25.76 20.04
N ASP A 72 -21.04 -27.00 20.27
CA ASP A 72 -22.33 -27.34 20.87
C ASP A 72 -22.46 -26.76 22.28
N SER A 73 -21.39 -26.83 23.08
CA SER A 73 -21.37 -26.26 24.44
C SER A 73 -21.49 -24.74 24.48
N LEU A 74 -21.14 -24.04 23.39
CA LEU A 74 -21.29 -22.59 23.31
C LEU A 74 -22.66 -22.18 22.74
N CYS A 75 -23.42 -23.12 22.18
CA CYS A 75 -24.72 -22.87 21.57
C CYS A 75 -25.84 -22.93 22.62
N ASP A 76 -25.93 -21.90 23.46
CA ASP A 76 -26.85 -21.86 24.61
C ASP A 76 -28.31 -21.54 24.24
N ILE A 77 -28.63 -21.37 22.96
CA ILE A 77 -29.90 -20.80 22.51
C ILE A 77 -30.76 -21.89 21.86
N PRO A 78 -32.02 -22.06 22.31
CA PRO A 78 -32.93 -23.02 21.70
C PRO A 78 -33.17 -22.72 20.21
N PRO A 79 -33.28 -23.74 19.35
CA PRO A 79 -33.55 -23.57 17.92
C PRO A 79 -34.82 -22.74 17.64
N SER A 80 -35.85 -22.86 18.46
CA SER A 80 -37.09 -22.08 18.34
C SER A 80 -36.85 -20.58 18.50
N THR A 81 -36.03 -20.17 19.47
CA THR A 81 -35.65 -18.77 19.68
C THR A 81 -34.73 -18.28 18.56
N PHE A 82 -33.75 -19.10 18.16
CA PHE A 82 -32.81 -18.75 17.09
C PHE A 82 -33.53 -18.46 15.75
N LEU A 83 -34.53 -19.27 15.40
CA LEU A 83 -35.31 -19.11 14.16
C LEU A 83 -36.14 -17.82 14.11
N THR A 84 -36.44 -17.20 15.25
CA THR A 84 -37.18 -15.92 15.31
C THR A 84 -36.30 -14.69 15.03
N TRP A 85 -34.98 -14.86 15.01
CA TRP A 85 -34.04 -13.76 14.84
C TRP A 85 -33.91 -13.32 13.39
N HIS A 86 -33.47 -12.08 13.18
CA HIS A 86 -33.09 -11.59 11.86
C HIS A 86 -31.85 -12.35 11.32
N ILE A 87 -31.79 -12.60 10.02
CA ILE A 87 -30.72 -13.42 9.39
C ILE A 87 -29.30 -12.94 9.73
N ASN A 88 -29.07 -11.62 9.82
CA ASN A 88 -27.77 -11.08 10.23
C ASN A 88 -27.42 -11.42 11.69
N GLN A 89 -28.40 -11.46 12.59
CA GLN A 89 -28.17 -11.84 13.99
C GLN A 89 -27.90 -13.35 14.09
N GLN A 90 -28.63 -14.16 13.32
CA GLN A 90 -28.38 -15.60 13.21
C GLN A 90 -26.95 -15.88 12.73
N TYR A 91 -26.53 -15.19 11.66
CA TYR A 91 -25.19 -15.31 11.09
C TYR A 91 -24.11 -14.90 12.09
N GLU A 92 -24.22 -13.73 12.72
CA GLU A 92 -23.22 -13.24 13.69
C GLU A 92 -23.13 -14.15 14.91
N TYR A 93 -24.26 -14.68 15.38
CA TYR A 93 -24.30 -15.65 16.47
C TYR A 93 -23.53 -16.92 16.10
N LEU A 94 -23.90 -17.58 15.00
CA LEU A 94 -23.23 -18.81 14.56
C LEU A 94 -21.75 -18.57 14.26
N HIS A 95 -21.43 -17.52 13.50
CA HIS A 95 -20.08 -17.15 13.17
C HIS A 95 -19.22 -16.93 14.42
N SER A 96 -19.73 -16.21 15.43
CA SER A 96 -18.99 -16.02 16.69
C SER A 96 -18.73 -17.33 17.43
N ARG A 97 -19.67 -18.28 17.40
CA ARG A 97 -19.54 -19.56 18.11
C ARG A 97 -18.56 -20.49 17.41
N ILE A 98 -18.68 -20.61 16.09
CA ILE A 98 -17.76 -21.36 15.23
C ILE A 98 -16.34 -20.82 15.38
N VAL A 99 -16.13 -19.50 15.31
CA VAL A 99 -14.79 -18.91 15.46
C VAL A 99 -14.22 -19.13 16.85
N LYS A 100 -15.04 -19.03 17.91
CA LYS A 100 -14.59 -19.30 19.29
C LYS A 100 -14.16 -20.75 19.48
N ALA A 101 -14.97 -21.70 19.02
CA ALA A 101 -14.63 -23.12 19.10
C ALA A 101 -13.41 -23.47 18.24
N ALA A 102 -13.30 -22.90 17.04
CA ALA A 102 -12.14 -23.11 16.18
C ALA A 102 -10.85 -22.64 16.87
N ASN A 103 -10.90 -21.53 17.61
CA ASN A 103 -9.75 -21.02 18.34
C ASN A 103 -9.31 -21.89 19.51
N ALA A 104 -10.25 -22.61 20.12
CA ALA A 104 -9.98 -23.48 21.26
C ALA A 104 -9.48 -24.86 20.82
N SER A 105 -10.05 -25.39 19.74
CA SER A 105 -9.89 -26.82 19.39
C SER A 105 -9.04 -27.06 18.13
N LEU A 106 -8.95 -26.11 17.20
CA LEU A 106 -8.26 -26.32 15.93
C LEU A 106 -6.84 -25.74 15.92
N LEU A 107 -5.93 -26.49 15.32
CA LEU A 107 -4.58 -26.03 15.05
C LEU A 107 -4.61 -24.88 14.05
N SER A 108 -3.96 -23.79 14.42
CA SER A 108 -3.86 -22.59 13.58
C SER A 108 -2.42 -22.10 13.49
N VAL A 109 -2.08 -21.53 12.34
CA VAL A 109 -0.79 -20.89 12.10
C VAL A 109 -1.02 -19.42 11.79
N THR A 110 -0.25 -18.57 12.45
CA THR A 110 -0.18 -17.15 12.15
C THR A 110 0.70 -16.98 10.91
N VAL A 111 0.08 -16.71 9.76
CA VAL A 111 0.78 -16.47 8.50
C VAL A 111 0.91 -14.98 8.30
N GLY A 112 2.14 -14.49 8.26
CA GLY A 112 2.41 -13.12 7.87
C GLY A 112 2.20 -12.90 6.37
N ASN A 113 1.85 -11.67 5.97
CA ASN A 113 2.15 -11.15 4.64
C ASN A 113 3.67 -11.01 4.53
N GLN A 114 4.36 -12.13 4.43
CA GLN A 114 5.81 -12.24 4.22
C GLN A 114 6.20 -11.88 2.78
N HIS A 115 5.22 -11.54 1.94
CA HIS A 115 5.48 -11.03 0.61
C HIS A 115 5.98 -9.59 0.69
N THR A 116 7.29 -9.43 0.83
CA THR A 116 7.98 -8.27 0.29
C THR A 116 8.00 -8.43 -1.22
N PRO A 117 7.38 -7.51 -2.00
CA PRO A 117 7.57 -7.50 -3.43
C PRO A 117 9.07 -7.53 -3.70
N THR A 118 9.53 -8.44 -4.55
CA THR A 118 10.93 -8.53 -4.93
C THR A 118 11.27 -7.28 -5.74
N MET A 119 11.68 -6.22 -5.05
CA MET A 119 12.11 -4.99 -5.67
C MET A 119 13.57 -5.16 -6.10
N PRO A 120 13.96 -4.71 -7.30
CA PRO A 120 15.35 -4.74 -7.71
C PRO A 120 16.23 -4.00 -6.71
N LYS A 121 17.42 -4.54 -6.40
CA LYS A 121 18.35 -3.96 -5.42
C LYS A 121 18.70 -2.49 -5.73
N ASP A 122 18.82 -2.15 -7.00
CA ASP A 122 19.13 -0.78 -7.44
C ASP A 122 17.99 0.21 -7.14
N LEU A 123 16.74 -0.24 -7.33
CA LEU A 123 15.56 0.57 -7.02
C LEU A 123 15.41 0.73 -5.49
N GLU A 124 15.79 -0.28 -4.72
CA GLU A 124 15.84 -0.21 -3.26
C GLU A 124 16.89 0.79 -2.79
N ALA A 125 18.11 0.71 -3.31
CA ALA A 125 19.18 1.66 -3.02
C ALA A 125 18.76 3.09 -3.36
N LEU A 126 18.13 3.30 -4.53
CA LEU A 126 17.57 4.60 -4.92
C LEU A 126 16.50 5.10 -3.94
N THR A 127 15.59 4.24 -3.52
CA THR A 127 14.58 4.58 -2.51
C THR A 127 15.21 4.98 -1.18
N GLN A 128 16.27 4.28 -0.75
CA GLN A 128 17.00 4.60 0.48
C GLN A 128 17.74 5.94 0.37
N HIS A 129 18.36 6.23 -0.78
CA HIS A 129 19.02 7.52 -1.05
C HIS A 129 18.03 8.68 -1.03
N TYR A 130 16.86 8.52 -1.64
CA TYR A 130 15.78 9.50 -1.59
C TYR A 130 15.28 9.73 -0.15
N ARG A 131 14.99 8.66 0.61
CA ARG A 131 14.57 8.78 2.02
C ARG A 131 15.60 9.49 2.89
N PHE A 132 16.89 9.26 2.66
CA PHE A 132 17.96 9.99 3.33
C PHE A 132 17.87 11.49 3.06
N LEU A 133 17.69 11.89 1.80
CA LEU A 133 17.55 13.30 1.42
C LEU A 133 16.32 13.94 2.05
N SER A 134 15.16 13.29 2.04
CA SER A 134 13.95 13.84 2.68
C SER A 134 14.14 14.09 4.18
N ARG A 135 14.82 13.17 4.88
CA ARG A 135 15.16 13.32 6.32
C ARG A 135 16.16 14.44 6.56
N LEU A 136 17.18 14.54 5.70
CA LEU A 136 18.19 15.59 5.80
C LEU A 136 17.56 16.97 5.57
N LEU A 137 16.73 17.08 4.55
CA LEU A 137 16.02 18.31 4.18
C LEU A 137 15.07 18.76 5.30
N HIS A 138 14.34 17.83 5.91
CA HIS A 138 13.54 18.11 7.10
C HIS A 138 14.39 18.64 8.26
N SER A 139 15.53 18.02 8.49
CA SER A 139 16.38 18.39 9.61
C SER A 139 17.09 19.74 9.43
N ILE A 140 17.48 20.10 8.20
CA ILE A 140 18.02 21.43 7.90
C ILE A 140 16.92 22.49 8.04
N ARG A 141 15.65 22.17 7.70
CA ARG A 141 14.52 23.05 8.00
C ARG A 141 14.37 23.29 9.50
N LEU A 142 14.52 22.24 10.32
CA LEU A 142 14.50 22.37 11.78
C LEU A 142 15.68 23.20 12.30
N LEU A 143 16.89 22.95 11.80
CA LEU A 143 18.09 23.71 12.17
C LEU A 143 17.93 25.20 11.85
N ARG A 144 17.36 25.53 10.67
CA ARG A 144 17.07 26.92 10.30
C ARG A 144 16.03 27.57 11.22
N LYS A 145 15.01 26.82 11.66
CA LYS A 145 13.93 27.33 12.53
C LYS A 145 14.37 27.48 13.98
N TYR A 146 15.22 26.57 14.48
CA TYR A 146 15.67 26.52 15.87
C TYR A 146 17.19 26.28 15.95
N PRO A 147 18.04 27.28 15.60
CA PRO A 147 19.48 27.10 15.50
C PRO A 147 20.13 26.69 16.83
N SER A 148 19.80 27.38 17.93
CA SER A 148 20.42 27.16 19.25
C SER A 148 20.24 25.74 19.78
N THR A 149 19.09 25.11 19.53
CA THR A 149 18.79 23.75 20.02
C THR A 149 19.41 22.66 19.16
N TYR A 150 19.49 22.87 17.84
CA TYR A 150 19.86 21.83 16.89
C TYR A 150 21.31 21.92 16.40
N TYR A 151 21.97 23.08 16.49
CA TYR A 151 23.29 23.32 15.90
C TYR A 151 24.36 22.34 16.41
N ASN A 152 24.57 22.23 17.72
CA ASN A 152 25.60 21.34 18.31
C ASN A 152 25.38 19.85 17.95
N ARG A 153 24.12 19.43 17.84
CA ARG A 153 23.76 18.06 17.42
C ARG A 153 24.02 17.84 15.93
N TYR A 154 23.69 18.83 15.11
CA TYR A 154 23.78 18.71 13.66
C TYR A 154 25.20 18.87 13.12
N GLU A 155 26.01 19.75 13.72
CA GLU A 155 27.40 19.96 13.33
C GLU A 155 28.22 18.66 13.41
N ARG A 156 28.04 17.88 14.49
CA ARG A 156 28.73 16.58 14.69
C ARG A 156 28.34 15.52 13.66
N THR A 157 27.17 15.63 13.05
CA THR A 157 26.62 14.64 12.10
C THR A 157 26.70 15.10 10.65
N TRP A 158 26.91 16.40 10.42
CA TRP A 158 26.97 17.01 9.10
C TRP A 158 28.07 16.42 8.22
N SER A 159 29.28 16.21 8.75
CA SER A 159 30.40 15.62 7.99
C SER A 159 30.02 14.25 7.41
N THR A 160 29.39 13.39 8.22
CA THR A 160 28.88 12.09 7.78
C THR A 160 27.79 12.22 6.72
N HIS A 161 26.86 13.17 6.88
CA HIS A 161 25.82 13.44 5.89
C HIS A 161 26.40 13.99 4.59
N PHE A 162 27.40 14.86 4.67
CA PHE A 162 28.10 15.45 3.54
C PHE A 162 28.85 14.39 2.72
N ILE A 163 29.60 13.48 3.38
CA ILE A 163 30.25 12.36 2.69
C ILE A 163 29.22 11.49 1.95
N ARG A 164 28.08 11.21 2.60
CA ARG A 164 27.00 10.43 1.98
C ARG A 164 26.36 11.16 0.80
N LEU A 165 26.18 12.47 0.90
CA LEU A 165 25.69 13.32 -0.20
C LEU A 165 26.64 13.28 -1.40
N GLN A 166 27.95 13.42 -1.18
CA GLN A 166 28.94 13.35 -2.25
C GLN A 166 28.90 12.01 -2.98
N LYS A 167 28.77 10.90 -2.23
CA LYS A 167 28.59 9.56 -2.82
C LYS A 167 27.31 9.48 -3.68
N ILE A 168 26.19 10.02 -3.19
CA ILE A 168 24.93 10.06 -3.94
C ILE A 168 25.08 10.89 -5.23
N LEU A 169 25.67 12.08 -5.15
CA LEU A 169 25.90 12.94 -6.32
C LEU A 169 26.78 12.25 -7.36
N HIS A 170 27.83 11.55 -6.91
CA HIS A 170 28.68 10.77 -7.80
C HIS A 170 27.93 9.62 -8.49
N LEU A 171 27.13 8.86 -7.74
CA LEU A 171 26.33 7.76 -8.27
C LEU A 171 25.32 8.21 -9.32
N TYR A 172 24.73 9.39 -9.13
CA TYR A 172 23.67 9.91 -10.00
C TYR A 172 24.11 11.06 -10.90
N LYS A 173 25.41 11.17 -11.19
CA LYS A 173 25.97 12.24 -12.05
C LYS A 173 25.33 12.37 -13.43
N LYS A 174 24.78 11.28 -13.97
CA LYS A 174 24.04 11.29 -15.25
C LYS A 174 22.70 12.02 -15.15
N VAL A 175 22.07 11.96 -13.99
CA VAL A 175 20.76 12.57 -13.70
C VAL A 175 20.93 13.98 -13.16
N ILE A 176 22.05 14.24 -12.49
CA ILE A 176 22.42 15.55 -11.93
C ILE A 176 23.77 15.97 -12.56
N PRO A 177 23.78 16.42 -13.83
CA PRO A 177 25.01 16.74 -14.54
C PRO A 177 25.74 17.97 -13.99
N SER A 178 25.01 18.91 -13.38
CA SER A 178 25.58 20.07 -12.67
C SER A 178 25.10 20.05 -11.21
N PRO A 179 25.78 19.31 -10.32
CA PRO A 179 25.40 19.25 -8.93
C PRO A 179 25.64 20.61 -8.24
N PRO A 180 24.71 21.10 -7.42
CA PRO A 180 24.91 22.35 -6.70
C PRO A 180 26.06 22.21 -5.70
N ILE A 181 26.78 23.31 -5.48
CA ILE A 181 27.89 23.36 -4.52
C ILE A 181 27.32 23.27 -3.11
N LEU A 182 27.82 22.32 -2.31
CA LEU A 182 27.36 22.11 -0.94
C LEU A 182 28.43 22.57 0.06
N PRO A 183 28.06 23.21 1.18
CA PRO A 183 28.99 23.65 2.20
C PRO A 183 29.61 22.46 2.94
N THR A 184 30.93 22.49 3.11
CA THR A 184 31.68 21.47 3.87
C THR A 184 31.46 21.58 5.37
N SER A 185 31.21 22.79 5.89
CA SER A 185 30.84 23.06 7.29
C SER A 185 29.63 23.96 7.39
N LEU A 186 28.73 23.64 8.32
CA LEU A 186 27.56 24.47 8.64
C LEU A 186 27.91 25.69 9.50
N SER A 187 29.10 25.73 10.12
CA SER A 187 29.55 26.86 10.94
C SER A 187 29.71 28.17 10.17
N THR A 188 29.92 28.06 8.85
CA THR A 188 30.05 29.20 7.95
C THR A 188 28.69 29.65 7.36
N CYS A 189 27.63 28.87 7.54
CA CYS A 189 26.32 29.15 6.96
C CYS A 189 25.55 30.20 7.78
N ARG A 190 25.44 31.42 7.25
CA ARG A 190 24.42 32.40 7.68
C ARG A 190 23.04 32.05 7.12
N GLN A 191 22.03 32.85 7.45
CA GLN A 191 20.64 32.64 7.04
C GLN A 191 20.46 32.46 5.52
N GLU A 192 21.20 33.22 4.70
CA GLU A 192 21.21 33.05 3.24
C GLU A 192 21.89 31.76 2.79
N GLY A 193 22.97 31.35 3.46
CA GLY A 193 23.64 30.06 3.23
C GLY A 193 22.72 28.88 3.50
N PHE A 194 21.88 28.95 4.55
CA PHE A 194 20.86 27.93 4.81
C PHE A 194 19.75 27.91 3.75
N LYS A 195 19.38 29.07 3.20
CA LYS A 195 18.41 29.14 2.09
C LYS A 195 19.00 28.47 0.85
N PHE A 196 20.21 28.83 0.46
CA PHE A 196 20.92 28.23 -0.67
C PHE A 196 21.12 26.71 -0.50
N LEU A 197 21.49 26.26 0.71
CA LEU A 197 21.61 24.83 1.03
C LEU A 197 20.28 24.10 0.88
N LEU A 198 19.19 24.66 1.40
CA LEU A 198 17.86 24.06 1.28
C LEU A 198 17.43 23.95 -0.18
N ASP A 199 17.65 24.99 -0.98
CA ASP A 199 17.27 24.99 -2.38
C ASP A 199 18.12 24.00 -3.19
N SER A 200 19.43 23.93 -2.91
CA SER A 200 20.33 22.92 -3.48
C SER A 200 19.88 21.49 -3.18
N LEU A 201 19.52 21.21 -1.92
CA LEU A 201 19.03 19.89 -1.52
C LEU A 201 17.65 19.56 -2.10
N LYS A 202 16.77 20.56 -2.27
CA LYS A 202 15.50 20.36 -2.99
C LYS A 202 15.75 19.98 -4.44
N THR A 203 16.66 20.66 -5.13
CA THR A 203 17.02 20.33 -6.52
C THR A 203 17.49 18.89 -6.64
N ILE A 204 18.41 18.46 -5.76
CA ILE A 204 18.91 17.08 -5.71
C ILE A 204 17.77 16.10 -5.40
N SER A 205 16.94 16.42 -4.40
CA SER A 205 15.81 15.59 -3.98
C SER A 205 14.77 15.42 -5.10
N ASN A 206 14.45 16.48 -5.83
CA ASN A 206 13.48 16.44 -6.91
C ASN A 206 14.00 15.63 -8.10
N ALA A 207 15.27 15.80 -8.47
CA ALA A 207 15.89 14.99 -9.52
C ALA A 207 15.88 13.49 -9.18
N LEU A 208 16.20 13.14 -7.94
CA LEU A 208 16.16 11.75 -7.48
C LEU A 208 14.75 11.20 -7.35
N TYR A 209 13.78 12.03 -6.95
CA TYR A 209 12.38 11.64 -6.93
C TYR A 209 11.85 11.38 -8.35
N GLY A 210 12.20 12.23 -9.31
CA GLY A 210 11.86 12.02 -10.73
C GLY A 210 12.44 10.71 -11.27
N LEU A 211 13.73 10.44 -10.98
CA LEU A 211 14.36 9.17 -11.33
C LEU A 211 13.68 7.97 -10.66
N LEU A 212 13.34 8.09 -9.38
CA LEU A 212 12.65 7.05 -8.63
C LEU A 212 11.28 6.75 -9.23
N LEU A 213 10.53 7.78 -9.63
CA LEU A 213 9.23 7.62 -10.27
C LEU A 213 9.37 6.89 -11.61
N LEU A 214 10.32 7.30 -12.44
CA LEU A 214 10.60 6.67 -13.74
C LEU A 214 10.98 5.19 -13.56
N LYS A 215 11.94 4.89 -12.68
CA LYS A 215 12.40 3.51 -12.44
C LYS A 215 11.31 2.62 -11.83
N ASN A 216 10.46 3.16 -10.95
CA ASN A 216 9.31 2.41 -10.45
C ASN A 216 8.33 2.08 -11.58
N LYS A 217 8.05 3.05 -12.46
CA LYS A 217 7.18 2.83 -13.62
C LYS A 217 7.77 1.78 -14.57
N ASP A 218 9.05 1.90 -14.94
CA ASP A 218 9.73 0.92 -15.79
C ASP A 218 9.67 -0.50 -15.19
N PHE A 219 9.91 -0.61 -13.88
CA PHE A 219 9.84 -1.88 -13.17
C PHE A 219 8.42 -2.46 -13.13
N GLN A 220 7.41 -1.61 -12.87
CA GLN A 220 6.01 -2.03 -12.90
C GLN A 220 5.61 -2.50 -14.30
N ASP A 221 5.92 -1.72 -15.32
CA ASP A 221 5.59 -2.02 -16.71
C ASP A 221 6.29 -3.32 -17.17
N ALA A 222 7.56 -3.52 -16.79
CA ALA A 222 8.29 -4.76 -17.07
C ALA A 222 7.71 -5.97 -16.30
N SER A 223 7.35 -5.80 -15.03
CA SER A 223 6.75 -6.88 -14.23
C SER A 223 5.36 -7.24 -14.72
N ILE A 224 4.58 -6.30 -15.24
CA ILE A 224 3.29 -6.55 -15.85
C ILE A 224 3.49 -7.35 -17.13
N ARG A 225 4.32 -6.86 -18.06
CA ARG A 225 4.63 -7.56 -19.33
C ARG A 225 5.12 -8.99 -19.11
N ALA A 226 6.11 -9.19 -18.23
CA ALA A 226 6.61 -10.54 -17.94
C ALA A 226 5.53 -11.49 -17.42
N LYS A 227 4.57 -10.99 -16.62
CA LYS A 227 3.44 -11.81 -16.15
C LYS A 227 2.41 -12.10 -17.23
N LEU A 228 2.23 -11.20 -18.20
CA LEU A 228 1.38 -11.43 -19.36
C LEU A 228 2.02 -12.50 -20.25
N ASP A 229 3.30 -12.32 -20.61
CA ASP A 229 4.07 -13.29 -21.42
C ASP A 229 4.09 -14.68 -20.77
N ASP A 230 4.36 -14.78 -19.46
CA ASP A 230 4.32 -16.05 -18.71
C ASP A 230 2.95 -16.74 -18.78
N ARG A 231 1.86 -15.96 -18.89
CA ARG A 231 0.49 -16.49 -18.94
C ARG A 231 0.12 -16.92 -20.35
N ASP A 232 0.53 -16.19 -21.37
CA ASP A 232 0.37 -16.59 -22.77
C ASP A 232 1.09 -17.93 -23.01
N ILE A 233 2.32 -18.07 -22.50
CA ILE A 233 3.05 -19.34 -22.54
C ILE A 233 2.29 -20.47 -21.84
N ARG A 234 1.69 -20.19 -20.67
CA ARG A 234 0.89 -21.21 -19.95
C ARG A 234 -0.38 -21.58 -20.70
N PHE A 235 -1.01 -20.64 -21.39
CA PHE A 235 -2.18 -20.94 -22.21
C PHE A 235 -1.84 -21.95 -23.31
N ASP A 236 -0.70 -21.77 -23.98
CA ASP A 236 -0.24 -22.68 -25.05
C ASP A 236 0.26 -24.03 -24.52
N THR A 237 0.83 -24.07 -23.31
CA THR A 237 1.48 -25.28 -22.75
C THR A 237 0.59 -26.11 -21.85
N ASP A 238 -0.20 -25.49 -20.98
CA ASP A 238 -1.10 -26.17 -20.03
C ASP A 238 -2.24 -25.24 -19.53
N ILE A 239 -3.45 -25.55 -19.98
CA ILE A 239 -4.68 -24.83 -19.61
C ILE A 239 -4.91 -24.82 -18.10
N SER A 240 -4.53 -25.88 -17.36
CA SER A 240 -4.75 -25.96 -15.92
C SER A 240 -3.92 -24.92 -15.16
N THR A 241 -2.62 -24.84 -15.43
CA THR A 241 -1.74 -23.82 -14.83
C THR A 241 -2.07 -22.40 -15.29
N PHE A 242 -2.62 -22.23 -16.50
CA PHE A 242 -3.20 -20.95 -16.92
C PHE A 242 -4.37 -20.54 -16.03
N ILE A 243 -5.36 -21.42 -15.84
CA ILE A 243 -6.55 -21.16 -15.00
C ILE A 243 -6.14 -20.82 -13.56
N ASP A 244 -5.24 -21.59 -12.97
CA ASP A 244 -4.76 -21.33 -11.61
C ASP A 244 -3.97 -20.01 -11.48
N SER A 245 -3.33 -19.56 -12.56
CA SER A 245 -2.64 -18.25 -12.58
C SER A 245 -3.62 -17.07 -12.70
N ALA A 246 -4.72 -17.23 -13.45
CA ALA A 246 -5.77 -16.24 -13.59
C ALA A 246 -6.64 -16.14 -12.33
N LEU A 247 -6.82 -17.27 -11.63
CA LEU A 247 -7.58 -17.40 -10.39
C LEU A 247 -6.66 -17.31 -9.16
N SER A 248 -6.51 -16.10 -8.61
CA SER A 248 -5.79 -15.94 -7.35
C SER A 248 -6.67 -16.37 -6.16
N ARG A 249 -6.76 -17.68 -5.88
CA ARG A 249 -7.55 -18.23 -4.76
C ARG A 249 -7.18 -17.63 -3.41
N THR A 250 -5.87 -17.41 -3.18
CA THR A 250 -5.35 -16.79 -1.95
C THR A 250 -5.83 -15.35 -1.75
N ARG A 251 -5.96 -14.60 -2.85
CA ARG A 251 -6.42 -13.21 -2.84
C ARG A 251 -7.93 -13.10 -3.09
N ARG A 252 -8.61 -14.21 -3.39
CA ARG A 252 -10.01 -14.25 -3.84
C ARG A 252 -10.27 -13.29 -5.00
N CYS A 253 -9.31 -13.19 -5.91
CA CYS A 253 -9.41 -12.31 -7.06
C CYS A 253 -9.25 -13.08 -8.37
N ILE A 254 -9.96 -12.62 -9.40
CA ILE A 254 -9.82 -13.08 -10.78
C ILE A 254 -9.13 -11.96 -11.56
N THR A 255 -8.11 -12.31 -12.33
CA THR A 255 -7.40 -11.35 -13.18
C THR A 255 -7.96 -11.42 -14.60
N LEU A 256 -8.54 -10.31 -15.06
CA LEU A 256 -9.09 -10.15 -16.41
C LEU A 256 -8.21 -9.17 -17.17
N ASP A 257 -7.30 -9.70 -17.97
CA ASP A 257 -6.31 -8.96 -18.75
C ASP A 257 -6.19 -9.42 -20.20
N HIS A 258 -6.91 -10.48 -20.60
CA HIS A 258 -6.95 -10.97 -21.97
C HIS A 258 -8.39 -11.20 -22.43
N VAL A 259 -8.64 -10.92 -23.71
CA VAL A 259 -9.87 -11.32 -24.40
C VAL A 259 -9.62 -12.66 -25.08
N PHE A 260 -10.42 -13.67 -24.74
CA PHE A 260 -10.40 -14.96 -25.41
C PHE A 260 -11.20 -14.88 -26.71
N ILE A 261 -10.52 -15.17 -27.82
CA ILE A 261 -11.17 -15.36 -29.12
C ILE A 261 -11.25 -16.85 -29.38
N ASP A 262 -12.49 -17.33 -29.40
CA ASP A 262 -12.81 -18.70 -29.79
C ASP A 262 -12.70 -18.81 -31.32
N HIS A 263 -11.64 -19.45 -31.80
CA HIS A 263 -11.43 -19.74 -33.22
C HIS A 263 -11.39 -21.26 -33.40
N PRO A 264 -12.12 -21.81 -34.39
CA PRO A 264 -12.36 -23.26 -34.52
C PRO A 264 -11.10 -24.12 -34.66
N THR A 265 -9.96 -23.54 -35.04
CA THR A 265 -8.68 -24.25 -35.20
C THR A 265 -7.52 -23.68 -34.38
N GLN A 266 -7.66 -22.49 -33.79
CA GLN A 266 -6.57 -21.85 -33.04
C GLN A 266 -7.12 -20.77 -32.08
N PRO A 267 -7.62 -21.17 -30.89
CA PRO A 267 -8.09 -20.20 -29.90
C PRO A 267 -6.94 -19.27 -29.51
N LYS A 268 -7.25 -17.98 -29.32
CA LYS A 268 -6.23 -16.94 -29.09
C LYS A 268 -6.59 -16.02 -27.94
N LEU A 269 -5.60 -15.69 -27.10
CA LEU A 269 -5.70 -14.63 -26.11
C LEU A 269 -5.16 -13.31 -26.69
N LEU A 270 -5.91 -12.23 -26.54
CA LEU A 270 -5.48 -10.88 -26.92
C LEU A 270 -5.34 -9.98 -25.70
N THR A 271 -4.18 -9.35 -25.55
CA THR A 271 -3.85 -8.41 -24.48
C THR A 271 -4.19 -6.96 -24.84
N ASP A 272 -4.14 -6.62 -26.13
CA ASP A 272 -4.59 -5.35 -26.69
C ASP A 272 -5.29 -5.59 -28.05
N PRO A 273 -6.48 -5.02 -28.31
CA PRO A 273 -7.13 -5.15 -29.59
C PRO A 273 -6.34 -4.39 -30.67
N PRO A 274 -6.06 -5.01 -31.84
CA PRO A 274 -5.41 -4.30 -32.94
C PRO A 274 -6.37 -3.23 -33.47
N SER A 275 -6.06 -1.97 -33.17
CA SER A 275 -6.61 -0.77 -33.82
C SER A 275 -8.13 -0.79 -34.05
N GLY A 276 -8.91 -0.62 -32.99
CA GLY A 276 -10.36 -0.39 -33.10
C GLY A 276 -11.01 -0.02 -31.77
N ASN A 277 -11.21 1.28 -31.54
CA ASN A 277 -12.22 1.91 -30.67
C ASN A 277 -12.63 1.25 -29.33
N PHE A 278 -11.73 0.59 -28.62
CA PHE A 278 -11.93 0.23 -27.22
C PHE A 278 -10.81 0.84 -26.38
N LEU A 279 -11.21 1.70 -25.44
CA LEU A 279 -10.35 2.30 -24.42
C LEU A 279 -9.50 1.19 -23.77
N GLY A 280 -8.18 1.37 -23.79
CA GLY A 280 -7.19 0.35 -23.42
C GLY A 280 -7.58 -0.46 -22.17
N CYS A 281 -7.54 -1.78 -22.31
CA CYS A 281 -7.79 -2.72 -21.23
C CYS A 281 -6.66 -2.62 -20.21
N ARG A 282 -6.81 -1.72 -19.23
CA ARG A 282 -6.04 -1.81 -17.99
C ARG A 282 -6.49 -3.09 -17.29
N SER A 283 -5.55 -3.99 -16.99
CA SER A 283 -5.79 -5.22 -16.23
C SER A 283 -6.75 -4.96 -15.08
N ALA A 284 -7.95 -5.53 -15.15
CA ALA A 284 -8.97 -5.38 -14.13
C ALA A 284 -8.86 -6.55 -13.16
N GLN A 285 -8.69 -6.26 -11.88
CA GLN A 285 -8.69 -7.27 -10.84
C GLN A 285 -10.02 -7.19 -10.10
N ILE A 286 -10.87 -8.21 -10.27
CA ILE A 286 -12.12 -8.32 -9.53
C ILE A 286 -11.80 -9.07 -8.24
N CYS A 287 -11.90 -8.40 -7.10
CA CYS A 287 -11.71 -9.00 -5.78
C CYS A 287 -13.05 -9.08 -5.05
N LYS A 288 -13.34 -10.23 -4.44
CA LYS A 288 -14.49 -10.43 -3.53
C LYS A 288 -14.13 -10.05 -2.09
#